data_AF-A0AAW1YWL0-F1
#
_entry.id   AF-A0AAW1YWL0-F1
#
_cell.length_a   1.000
_cell.length_b   1.000
_cell.length_c   1.000
_cell.angle_alpha   90.00
_cell.angle_beta   90.00
_cell.angle_gamma   90.00
#
_symmetry.space_group_name_H-M   'P 1'
#
loop_
_entity.id
_entity.type
_entity.pdbx_description
1 polymer ?
#
loop_
_entity_poly.entity_id
_entity_poly.type
_entity_poly.pdbx_seq_one_letter_code
_entity_poly.pdbx_strand_id
1 'polypeptide(L)'
;MISMFGSSGRLAVSLIFAFVSVFILCEYVIYYPVIMRCSWPHIETEDSHSPLRALFLSDTHLLGAIRGHWLDKLRREWQMERAFQTSLWLLNPEVVFILGDVFDEGKWSSSQDWEDDVRRFKRIFRHSSDTKLVVLIGNHDIGFHNEMTKQKLERFEQVFNVTSARILTIRGVNFLLVNSVALHGDHCPICQRVEEELHKLSHALNCSFQTQLGPVGQGPPKKMFD
;
A
#
# COMPACT_ATOMS: atom_id res chain seq x y z
N MET A 1 60.77 12.35 13.25
CA MET A 1 59.76 11.38 13.72
C MET A 1 59.03 10.85 12.50
N ILE A 2 59.36 9.63 12.08
CA ILE A 2 59.07 9.10 10.75
C ILE A 2 57.70 8.40 10.76
N SER A 3 56.91 8.77 9.75
CA SER A 3 55.64 8.18 9.27
C SER A 3 55.37 6.73 9.68
N MET A 4 54.54 6.52 10.71
CA MET A 4 54.06 5.21 11.15
C MET A 4 52.74 4.76 10.48
N PHE A 5 52.48 5.17 9.23
CA PHE A 5 51.48 4.51 8.38
C PHE A 5 52.13 4.19 7.04
N GLY A 6 52.66 2.97 6.91
CA GLY A 6 53.15 2.43 5.64
C GLY A 6 52.04 2.43 4.58
N SER A 7 52.42 2.38 3.30
CA SER A 7 51.50 2.38 2.14
C SER A 7 50.29 1.45 2.31
N SER A 8 50.52 0.26 2.89
CA SER A 8 49.48 -0.73 3.22
C SER A 8 48.40 -0.21 4.20
N GLY A 9 48.80 0.57 5.22
CA GLY A 9 47.85 1.16 6.17
C GLY A 9 46.99 2.26 5.55
N ARG A 10 47.54 3.05 4.62
CA ARG A 10 46.78 4.06 3.87
C ARG A 10 45.77 3.42 2.92
N LEU A 11 46.14 2.31 2.29
CA LEU A 11 45.26 1.53 1.43
C LEU A 11 44.09 0.93 2.24
N ALA A 12 44.38 0.29 3.37
CA ALA A 12 43.35 -0.28 4.24
C ALA A 12 42.33 0.76 4.72
N VAL A 13 42.81 1.94 5.17
CA VAL A 13 41.93 3.05 5.57
C VAL A 13 41.06 3.52 4.42
N SER A 14 41.64 3.64 3.21
CA SER A 14 40.90 4.05 2.02
C SER A 14 39.81 3.05 1.63
N LEU A 15 40.09 1.74 1.74
CA LEU A 15 39.12 0.68 1.48
C LEU A 15 37.97 0.68 2.50
N ILE A 16 38.28 0.87 3.79
CA ILE A 16 37.26 0.99 4.84
C ILE A 16 36.38 2.21 4.58
N PHE A 17 36.99 3.36 4.27
CA PHE A 17 36.25 4.57 3.95
C PHE A 17 35.34 4.40 2.73
N ALA A 18 35.86 3.77 1.66
CA ALA A 18 35.06 3.48 0.47
C ALA A 18 33.90 2.55 0.79
N PHE A 19 34.14 1.47 1.54
CA PHE A 19 33.09 0.55 1.97
C PHE A 19 31.99 1.24 2.79
N VAL A 20 32.37 2.04 3.79
CA VAL A 20 31.43 2.81 4.61
C VAL A 20 30.65 3.82 3.77
N SER A 21 31.33 4.51 2.85
CA SER A 21 30.69 5.50 1.97
C SER A 21 29.66 4.85 1.05
N VAL A 22 30.00 3.71 0.44
CA VAL A 22 29.07 2.93 -0.39
C VAL A 22 27.89 2.42 0.44
N PHE A 23 28.15 1.91 1.64
CA PHE A 23 27.10 1.45 2.55
C PHE A 23 26.12 2.58 2.92
N ILE A 24 26.63 3.75 3.32
CA ILE A 24 25.80 4.92 3.64
C ILE A 24 25.02 5.38 2.40
N LEU A 25 25.67 5.40 1.23
CA LEU A 25 25.02 5.78 -0.01
C LEU A 25 23.85 4.84 -0.33
N CYS A 26 24.08 3.54 -0.33
CA CYS A 26 23.10 2.53 -0.72
C CYS A 26 21.98 2.34 0.31
N GLU A 27 22.31 2.36 1.60
CA GLU A 27 21.32 2.02 2.65
C GLU A 27 20.59 3.25 3.21
N TYR A 28 21.06 4.47 2.94
CA TYR A 28 20.45 5.71 3.47
C TYR A 28 20.27 6.82 2.44
N VAL A 29 21.31 7.19 1.69
CA VAL A 29 21.27 8.43 0.90
C VAL A 29 20.51 8.26 -0.41
N ILE A 30 20.59 7.10 -1.07
CA ILE A 30 20.09 6.89 -2.44
C ILE A 30 18.59 7.20 -2.63
N TYR A 31 17.77 7.04 -1.59
CA TYR A 31 16.33 7.29 -1.66
C TYR A 31 16.00 8.76 -1.96
N TYR A 32 16.78 9.70 -1.42
CA TYR A 32 16.56 11.13 -1.58
C TYR A 32 16.72 11.59 -3.04
N PRO A 33 17.89 11.41 -3.71
CA PRO A 33 18.05 11.86 -5.09
C PRO A 33 17.17 11.09 -6.07
N VAL A 34 16.77 9.85 -5.76
CA VAL A 34 15.81 9.11 -6.59
C VAL A 34 14.42 9.74 -6.49
N ILE A 35 13.91 9.96 -5.27
CA ILE A 35 12.56 10.48 -5.05
C ILE A 35 12.47 11.98 -5.40
N MET A 36 13.52 12.77 -5.22
CA MET A 36 13.54 14.20 -5.60
C MET A 36 13.36 14.44 -7.11
N ARG A 37 13.53 13.41 -7.94
CA ARG A 37 13.24 13.49 -9.38
C ARG A 37 11.75 13.38 -9.69
N CYS A 38 10.94 12.99 -8.70
CA CYS A 38 9.50 12.89 -8.84
C CYS A 38 8.85 14.24 -8.50
N SER A 39 7.84 14.62 -9.28
CA SER A 39 6.98 15.77 -9.00
C SER A 39 5.53 15.36 -9.19
N TRP A 40 4.63 16.04 -8.49
CA TRP A 40 3.20 15.87 -8.74
C TRP A 40 2.86 16.33 -10.16
N PRO A 41 1.95 15.62 -10.87
CA PRO A 41 1.52 16.05 -12.19
C PRO A 41 0.84 17.42 -12.08
N HIS A 42 1.10 18.29 -13.05
CA HIS A 42 0.38 19.54 -13.15
C HIS A 42 -1.02 19.26 -13.70
N ILE A 43 -2.05 19.69 -12.98
CA ILE A 43 -3.44 19.61 -13.40
C ILE A 43 -3.88 21.05 -13.59
N GLU A 44 -4.29 21.40 -14.82
CA GLU A 44 -4.94 22.68 -15.09
C GLU A 44 -6.31 22.64 -14.43
N THR A 45 -6.43 23.21 -13.24
CA THR A 45 -7.70 23.32 -12.53
C THR A 45 -8.36 24.65 -12.88
N GLU A 46 -9.53 24.61 -13.53
CA GLU A 46 -10.41 25.78 -13.67
C GLU A 46 -10.97 26.23 -12.31
N ASP A 47 -11.03 25.32 -11.34
CA ASP A 47 -11.50 25.56 -9.98
C ASP A 47 -10.37 25.96 -9.00
N SER A 48 -10.72 26.77 -8.00
CA SER A 48 -9.82 27.31 -6.96
C SER A 48 -9.27 26.26 -5.96
N HIS A 49 -9.58 24.97 -6.11
CA HIS A 49 -9.17 23.94 -5.16
C HIS A 49 -7.85 23.28 -5.60
N SER A 50 -6.88 23.20 -4.68
CA SER A 50 -5.63 22.48 -4.93
C SER A 50 -5.90 20.99 -5.22
N PRO A 51 -5.19 20.34 -6.15
CA PRO A 51 -5.42 18.92 -6.44
C PRO A 51 -5.07 18.04 -5.25
N LEU A 52 -5.79 16.92 -5.11
CA LEU A 52 -5.52 15.89 -4.10
C LEU A 52 -4.22 15.15 -4.44
N ARG A 53 -3.28 15.10 -3.50
CA ARG A 53 -2.03 14.34 -3.66
C ARG A 53 -2.18 12.93 -3.10
N ALA A 54 -2.35 11.96 -3.99
CA ALA A 54 -2.47 10.55 -3.65
C ALA A 54 -1.24 9.75 -4.10
N LEU A 55 -0.61 9.03 -3.18
CA LEU A 55 0.47 8.08 -3.47
C LEU A 55 -0.11 6.66 -3.50
N PHE A 56 0.29 5.86 -4.49
CA PHE A 56 -0.13 4.46 -4.62
C PHE A 56 1.10 3.55 -4.53
N LEU A 57 1.01 2.55 -3.67
CA LEU A 57 2.00 1.50 -3.46
C LEU A 57 1.28 0.15 -3.57
N SER A 58 2.02 -0.93 -3.80
CA SER A 58 1.46 -2.29 -3.89
C SER A 58 2.55 -3.31 -3.54
N ASP A 59 2.14 -4.54 -3.27
CA ASP A 59 3.02 -5.71 -3.22
C ASP A 59 4.20 -5.53 -2.27
N THR A 60 3.93 -5.06 -1.05
CA THR A 60 5.01 -4.82 -0.08
C THR A 60 5.61 -6.12 0.43
N HIS A 61 4.86 -7.23 0.40
CA HIS A 61 5.30 -8.58 0.77
C HIS A 61 6.21 -8.60 2.00
N LEU A 62 5.69 -8.13 3.14
CA LEU A 62 6.37 -8.28 4.41
C LEU A 62 6.58 -9.78 4.65
N LEU A 63 7.86 -10.19 4.67
CA LEU A 63 8.23 -11.58 4.88
C LEU A 63 7.73 -12.06 6.25
N GLY A 64 7.05 -13.20 6.24
CA GLY A 64 6.52 -13.84 7.45
C GLY A 64 7.55 -14.73 8.14
N ALA A 65 7.10 -15.48 9.14
CA ALA A 65 7.94 -16.32 9.98
C ALA A 65 8.20 -17.73 9.40
N ILE A 66 7.44 -18.16 8.39
CA ILE A 66 7.42 -19.54 7.90
C ILE A 66 8.53 -19.79 6.88
N ARG A 67 8.62 -18.95 5.86
CA ARG A 67 9.56 -19.06 4.72
C ARG A 67 10.54 -17.90 4.64
N GLY A 68 10.30 -16.81 5.37
CA GLY A 68 11.17 -15.63 5.37
C GLY A 68 12.53 -15.86 6.03
N HIS A 69 13.62 -15.56 5.31
CA HIS A 69 14.96 -15.52 5.91
C HIS A 69 15.18 -14.22 6.69
N TRP A 70 15.72 -14.31 7.91
CA TRP A 70 15.83 -13.15 8.82
C TRP A 70 16.64 -11.97 8.24
N LEU A 71 17.71 -12.24 7.48
CA LEU A 71 18.54 -11.19 6.89
C LEU A 71 17.83 -10.45 5.76
N ASP A 72 17.07 -11.19 4.94
CA ASP A 72 16.25 -10.59 3.88
C ASP A 72 15.13 -9.77 4.51
N LYS A 73 14.45 -10.32 5.52
CA LYS A 73 13.45 -9.62 6.33
C LYS A 73 14.00 -8.29 6.88
N LEU A 74 15.16 -8.32 7.53
CA LEU A 74 15.81 -7.13 8.07
C LEU A 74 16.11 -6.09 6.97
N ARG A 75 16.76 -6.50 5.88
CA ARG A 75 17.17 -5.57 4.83
C ARG A 75 15.99 -5.03 4.04
N ARG A 76 15.05 -5.88 3.64
CA ARG A 76 13.87 -5.49 2.85
C ARG A 76 13.00 -4.51 3.62
N GLU A 77 12.73 -4.79 4.91
CA GLU A 77 11.98 -3.87 5.76
C GLU A 77 12.70 -2.54 5.96
N TRP A 78 14.02 -2.58 6.14
CA TRP A 78 14.84 -1.37 6.22
C TRP A 78 14.66 -0.49 4.97
N GLN A 79 14.79 -1.09 3.78
CA GLN A 79 14.64 -0.38 2.51
C GLN A 79 13.22 0.17 2.31
N MET A 80 12.19 -0.63 2.63
CA MET A 80 10.80 -0.19 2.58
C MET A 80 10.55 1.01 3.50
N GLU A 81 11.04 0.97 4.75
CA GLU A 81 10.88 2.07 5.69
C GLU A 81 11.60 3.32 5.18
N ARG A 82 12.86 3.21 4.73
CA ARG A 82 13.61 4.35 4.20
C ARG A 82 12.92 4.97 2.99
N ALA A 83 12.48 4.17 2.03
CA ALA A 83 11.77 4.64 0.85
C ALA A 83 10.44 5.32 1.22
N PHE A 84 9.65 4.71 2.08
CA PHE A 84 8.35 5.24 2.50
C PHE A 84 8.49 6.56 3.27
N GLN A 85 9.35 6.61 4.29
CA GLN A 85 9.56 7.82 5.09
C GLN A 85 10.13 8.97 4.26
N THR A 86 11.04 8.68 3.32
CA THR A 86 11.59 9.70 2.40
C THR A 86 10.51 10.19 1.42
N SER A 87 9.63 9.31 0.95
CA SER A 87 8.52 9.67 0.07
C SER A 87 7.51 10.59 0.78
N LEU A 88 7.16 10.29 2.04
CA LEU A 88 6.31 11.16 2.85
C LEU A 88 6.94 12.54 3.05
N TRP A 89 8.24 12.57 3.38
CA TRP A 89 8.94 13.83 3.65
C TRP A 89 9.07 14.72 2.41
N LEU A 90 9.46 14.16 1.25
CA LEU A 90 9.70 14.93 0.03
C LEU A 90 8.41 15.26 -0.73
N LEU A 91 7.48 14.31 -0.84
CA LEU A 91 6.30 14.46 -1.69
C LEU A 91 5.10 15.02 -0.92
N ASN A 92 5.07 14.83 0.41
CA ASN A 92 3.99 15.26 1.30
C ASN A 92 2.58 14.90 0.76
N PRO A 93 2.27 13.60 0.56
CA PRO A 93 0.96 13.17 0.10
C PRO A 93 -0.11 13.33 1.19
N GLU A 94 -1.34 13.65 0.78
CA GLU A 94 -2.51 13.72 1.66
C GLU A 94 -3.09 12.32 1.94
N VAL A 95 -2.94 11.40 0.98
CA VAL A 95 -3.37 10.00 1.12
C VAL A 95 -2.36 9.06 0.49
N VAL A 96 -2.15 7.91 1.13
CA VAL A 96 -1.38 6.77 0.60
C VAL A 96 -2.31 5.57 0.52
N PHE A 97 -2.34 4.93 -0.64
CA PHE A 97 -2.98 3.63 -0.85
C PHE A 97 -1.92 2.54 -0.95
N ILE A 98 -2.11 1.42 -0.24
CA ILE A 98 -1.36 0.17 -0.44
C ILE A 98 -2.33 -0.86 -1.04
N LEU A 99 -2.09 -1.27 -2.27
CA LEU A 99 -3.02 -2.02 -3.11
C LEU A 99 -2.91 -3.54 -2.96
N GLY A 100 -2.86 -4.04 -1.73
CA GLY A 100 -2.82 -5.48 -1.46
C GLY A 100 -1.41 -6.07 -1.37
N ASP A 101 -1.39 -7.38 -1.10
CA ASP A 101 -0.21 -8.21 -0.87
C ASP A 101 0.77 -7.55 0.11
N VAL A 102 0.18 -7.13 1.24
CA VAL A 102 0.89 -6.46 2.32
C VAL A 102 1.86 -7.44 2.98
N PHE A 103 1.34 -8.63 3.29
CA PHE A 103 2.05 -9.71 3.96
C PHE A 103 2.27 -10.87 3.00
N ASP A 104 3.49 -11.41 2.96
CA ASP A 104 3.81 -12.51 2.05
C ASP A 104 3.15 -13.84 2.46
N GLU A 105 2.95 -14.01 3.77
CA GLU A 105 2.47 -15.24 4.39
C GLU A 105 1.17 -15.05 5.16
N GLY A 106 0.48 -13.91 4.97
CA GLY A 106 -0.76 -13.60 5.70
C GLY A 106 -1.72 -14.79 5.68
N LYS A 107 -1.97 -15.38 4.51
CA LYS A 107 -2.85 -16.55 4.35
C LYS A 107 -2.45 -17.81 5.12
N TRP A 108 -1.20 -17.93 5.56
CA TRP A 108 -0.66 -19.07 6.31
C TRP A 108 -0.29 -18.73 7.76
N SER A 109 -0.31 -17.45 8.14
CA SER A 109 0.18 -16.99 9.42
C SER A 109 -0.68 -17.45 10.60
N SER A 110 -0.02 -17.88 11.67
CA SER A 110 -0.66 -18.05 12.97
C SER A 110 -1.15 -16.70 13.51
N SER A 111 -2.02 -16.69 14.53
CA SER A 111 -2.45 -15.43 15.16
C SER A 111 -1.27 -14.64 15.72
N GLN A 112 -0.26 -15.32 16.28
CA GLN A 112 0.91 -14.66 16.86
C GLN A 112 1.82 -14.04 15.78
N ASP A 113 2.04 -14.76 14.68
CA ASP A 113 2.85 -14.26 13.56
C ASP A 113 2.12 -13.10 12.86
N TRP A 114 0.80 -13.21 12.69
CA TRP A 114 -0.03 -12.12 12.18
C TRP A 114 0.14 -10.83 13.01
N GLU A 115 0.08 -10.93 14.34
CA GLU A 115 0.28 -9.78 15.21
C GLU A 115 1.71 -9.20 15.11
N ASP A 116 2.73 -10.05 14.94
CA ASP A 116 4.10 -9.60 14.67
C ASP A 116 4.20 -8.82 13.37
N ASP A 117 3.67 -9.39 12.30
CA ASP A 117 3.65 -8.82 10.97
C ASP A 117 2.93 -7.47 10.96
N VAL A 118 1.76 -7.38 11.60
CA VAL A 118 1.00 -6.13 11.76
C VAL A 118 1.78 -5.08 12.55
N ARG A 119 2.49 -5.46 13.61
CA ARG A 119 3.33 -4.52 14.39
C ARG A 119 4.46 -3.96 13.54
N ARG A 120 5.13 -4.81 12.76
CA ARG A 120 6.20 -4.40 11.82
C ARG A 120 5.66 -3.49 10.72
N PHE A 121 4.52 -3.84 10.13
CA PHE A 121 3.82 -3.00 9.16
C PHE A 121 3.59 -1.58 9.72
N LYS A 122 3.00 -1.47 10.91
CA LYS A 122 2.70 -0.18 11.55
C LYS A 122 3.95 0.65 11.82
N ARG A 123 5.09 0.01 12.11
CA ARG A 123 6.39 0.68 12.27
C ARG A 123 6.92 1.23 10.94
N ILE A 124 6.95 0.40 9.91
CA ILE A 124 7.50 0.73 8.59
C ILE A 124 6.68 1.85 7.94
N PHE A 125 5.36 1.71 7.95
CA PHE A 125 4.40 2.63 7.33
C PHE A 125 3.86 3.69 8.31
N ARG A 126 4.63 4.04 9.34
CA ARG A 126 4.26 5.12 10.26
C ARG A 126 4.13 6.46 9.51
N HIS A 127 3.11 7.23 9.85
CA HIS A 127 2.78 8.49 9.19
C HIS A 127 2.16 9.46 10.21
N SER A 128 2.10 10.75 9.85
CA SER A 128 1.44 11.78 10.66
C SER A 128 -0.09 11.66 10.53
N SER A 129 -0.83 12.30 11.43
CA SER A 129 -2.30 12.37 11.34
C SER A 129 -2.81 13.07 10.08
N ASP A 130 -1.96 13.86 9.43
CA ASP A 130 -2.31 14.66 8.26
C ASP A 130 -2.27 13.84 6.95
N THR A 131 -1.64 12.66 6.98
CA THR A 131 -1.62 11.71 5.87
C THR A 131 -2.55 10.55 6.17
N LYS A 132 -3.51 10.27 5.29
CA LYS A 132 -4.39 9.10 5.42
C LYS A 132 -3.74 7.86 4.79
N LEU A 133 -3.63 6.76 5.53
CA LEU A 133 -3.22 5.47 4.98
C LEU A 133 -4.44 4.57 4.74
N VAL A 134 -4.57 4.05 3.52
CA VAL A 134 -5.63 3.13 3.10
C VAL A 134 -4.97 1.86 2.57
N VAL A 135 -5.34 0.70 3.10
CA VAL A 135 -4.73 -0.58 2.76
C VAL A 135 -5.80 -1.51 2.22
N LEU A 136 -5.58 -2.07 1.04
CA LEU A 136 -6.47 -3.03 0.41
C LEU A 136 -5.93 -4.45 0.61
N ILE A 137 -6.82 -5.42 0.40
CA ILE A 137 -6.56 -6.85 0.55
C ILE A 137 -5.92 -7.39 -0.73
N GLY A 138 -4.90 -8.24 -0.60
CA GLY A 138 -4.41 -9.11 -1.67
C GLY A 138 -4.54 -10.60 -1.35
N ASN A 139 -4.17 -11.44 -2.32
CA ASN A 139 -4.28 -12.89 -2.21
C ASN A 139 -3.23 -13.51 -1.28
N HIS A 140 -2.07 -12.87 -1.08
CA HIS A 140 -1.11 -13.31 -0.07
C HIS A 140 -1.59 -13.01 1.36
N ASP A 141 -2.44 -12.00 1.53
CA ASP A 141 -2.96 -11.59 2.83
C ASP A 141 -4.01 -12.58 3.38
N ILE A 142 -4.96 -12.99 2.53
CA ILE A 142 -6.12 -13.80 2.96
C ILE A 142 -6.26 -15.15 2.25
N GLY A 143 -5.47 -15.41 1.20
CA GLY A 143 -5.58 -16.59 0.35
C GLY A 143 -6.41 -16.32 -0.90
N PHE A 144 -6.51 -17.32 -1.77
CA PHE A 144 -7.36 -17.29 -2.96
C PHE A 144 -8.28 -18.51 -2.97
N HIS A 145 -9.52 -18.32 -3.45
CA HIS A 145 -10.52 -19.37 -3.54
C HIS A 145 -10.69 -20.16 -2.22
N ASN A 146 -10.43 -21.47 -2.23
CA ASN A 146 -10.56 -22.36 -1.07
C ASN A 146 -9.62 -22.02 0.11
N GLU A 147 -8.56 -21.24 -0.12
CA GLU A 147 -7.68 -20.78 0.97
C GLU A 147 -8.27 -19.60 1.75
N MET A 148 -9.23 -18.87 1.16
CA MET A 148 -9.90 -17.78 1.84
C MET A 148 -10.81 -18.31 2.94
N THR A 149 -10.69 -17.74 4.13
CA THR A 149 -11.59 -18.03 5.24
C THR A 149 -12.15 -16.75 5.83
N LYS A 150 -13.35 -16.84 6.41
CA LYS A 150 -13.99 -15.72 7.10
C LYS A 150 -13.05 -15.10 8.17
N GLN A 151 -12.35 -15.95 8.92
CA GLN A 151 -11.40 -15.50 9.94
C GLN A 151 -10.24 -14.67 9.35
N LYS A 152 -9.67 -15.09 8.21
CA LYS A 152 -8.57 -14.38 7.55
C LYS A 152 -9.03 -13.03 7.02
N LEU A 153 -10.23 -12.97 6.45
CA LEU A 153 -10.84 -11.73 5.99
C LEU A 153 -11.12 -10.78 7.17
N GLU A 154 -11.82 -11.25 8.20
CA GLU A 154 -12.22 -10.43 9.35
C GLU A 154 -11.03 -9.84 10.10
N ARG A 155 -9.96 -10.61 10.33
CA ARG A 155 -8.77 -10.08 11.00
C ARG A 155 -8.07 -9.01 10.17
N PHE A 156 -8.08 -9.13 8.84
CA PHE A 156 -7.51 -8.12 7.94
C PHE A 156 -8.35 -6.84 7.97
N GLU A 157 -9.66 -6.98 7.74
CA GLU A 157 -10.63 -5.88 7.77
C GLU A 157 -10.57 -5.12 9.11
N GLN A 158 -10.44 -5.84 10.23
CA GLN A 158 -10.30 -5.25 11.56
C GLN A 158 -9.01 -4.44 11.74
N VAL A 159 -7.86 -4.96 11.29
CA VAL A 159 -6.56 -4.27 11.44
C VAL A 159 -6.50 -2.99 10.63
N PHE A 160 -7.02 -3.01 9.40
CA PHE A 160 -6.91 -1.91 8.46
C PHE A 160 -8.18 -1.04 8.36
N ASN A 161 -9.22 -1.37 9.12
CA ASN A 161 -10.52 -0.71 9.09
C ASN A 161 -11.05 -0.55 7.65
N VAL A 162 -11.06 -1.68 6.93
CA VAL A 162 -11.52 -1.78 5.55
C VAL A 162 -12.66 -2.77 5.44
N THR A 163 -13.44 -2.64 4.37
CA THR A 163 -14.49 -3.59 4.00
C THR A 163 -14.17 -4.12 2.61
N SER A 164 -14.79 -5.25 2.27
CA SER A 164 -14.58 -5.89 0.98
C SER A 164 -15.03 -5.04 -0.22
N ALA A 165 -16.04 -4.18 -0.08
CA ALA A 165 -16.28 -3.08 -1.01
C ALA A 165 -16.72 -1.81 -0.27
N ARG A 166 -16.20 -0.63 -0.67
CA ARG A 166 -16.71 0.68 -0.23
C ARG A 166 -16.28 1.82 -1.13
N ILE A 167 -17.03 2.92 -1.09
CA ILE A 167 -16.61 4.20 -1.66
C ILE A 167 -15.97 5.04 -0.55
N LEU A 168 -14.77 5.53 -0.80
CA LEU A 168 -14.06 6.47 0.04
C LEU A 168 -13.98 7.81 -0.69
N THR A 169 -14.60 8.85 -0.13
CA THR A 169 -14.53 10.21 -0.67
C THR A 169 -13.47 11.02 0.07
N ILE A 170 -12.52 11.61 -0.66
CA ILE A 170 -11.49 12.51 -0.11
C ILE A 170 -11.45 13.75 -0.99
N ARG A 171 -11.70 14.93 -0.40
CA ARG A 171 -11.70 16.22 -1.11
C ARG A 171 -12.54 16.21 -2.40
N GLY A 172 -13.71 15.57 -2.36
CA GLY A 172 -14.62 15.44 -3.50
C GLY A 172 -14.25 14.34 -4.51
N VAL A 173 -13.08 13.72 -4.40
CA VAL A 173 -12.69 12.57 -5.24
C VAL A 173 -13.21 11.28 -4.62
N ASN A 174 -13.96 10.51 -5.40
CA ASN A 174 -14.51 9.21 -4.98
C ASN A 174 -13.57 8.07 -5.41
N PHE A 175 -13.12 7.28 -4.44
CA PHE A 175 -12.34 6.06 -4.65
C PHE A 175 -13.22 4.84 -4.37
N LEU A 176 -13.43 3.99 -5.37
CA LEU A 176 -14.06 2.69 -5.18
C LEU A 176 -12.99 1.67 -4.75
N LEU A 177 -13.05 1.24 -3.49
CA LEU A 177 -12.15 0.25 -2.92
C LEU A 177 -12.83 -1.12 -2.98
N VAL A 178 -12.16 -2.10 -3.57
CA VAL A 178 -12.72 -3.42 -3.82
C VAL A 178 -11.69 -4.50 -3.51
N ASN A 179 -12.11 -5.52 -2.78
CA ASN A 179 -11.39 -6.77 -2.61
C ASN A 179 -11.47 -7.57 -3.92
N SER A 180 -10.50 -7.36 -4.81
CA SER A 180 -10.45 -8.01 -6.11
C SER A 180 -10.25 -9.53 -6.03
N VAL A 181 -9.69 -10.04 -4.93
CA VAL A 181 -9.51 -11.48 -4.66
C VAL A 181 -10.86 -12.22 -4.68
N ALA A 182 -11.92 -11.51 -4.34
CA ALA A 182 -13.29 -12.01 -4.29
C ALA A 182 -14.06 -11.85 -5.62
N LEU A 183 -13.42 -11.40 -6.70
CA LEU A 183 -14.05 -11.16 -8.01
C LEU A 183 -13.72 -12.23 -9.05
N HIS A 184 -13.42 -13.46 -8.61
CA HIS A 184 -13.10 -14.53 -9.55
C HIS A 184 -14.32 -15.04 -10.35
N GLY A 185 -15.54 -14.83 -9.84
CA GLY A 185 -16.78 -15.29 -10.50
C GLY A 185 -17.14 -16.76 -10.25
N ASP A 186 -16.51 -17.37 -9.23
CA ASP A 186 -16.73 -18.77 -8.83
C ASP A 186 -17.86 -18.95 -7.80
N HIS A 187 -18.53 -17.86 -7.42
CA HIS A 187 -19.60 -17.82 -6.44
C HIS A 187 -19.22 -18.39 -5.06
N CYS A 188 -17.95 -18.27 -4.66
CA CYS A 188 -17.55 -18.58 -3.30
C CYS A 188 -18.33 -17.71 -2.29
N PRO A 189 -18.56 -18.14 -1.03
CA PRO A 189 -19.38 -17.37 -0.09
C PRO A 189 -18.89 -15.94 0.19
N ILE A 190 -17.57 -15.73 0.14
CA ILE A 190 -16.97 -14.39 0.25
C ILE A 190 -17.21 -13.60 -1.05
N CYS A 191 -16.98 -14.24 -2.20
CA CYS A 191 -17.12 -13.69 -3.55
C CYS A 191 -18.54 -13.15 -3.80
N GLN A 192 -19.54 -13.97 -3.52
CA GLN A 192 -20.95 -13.59 -3.66
C GLN A 192 -21.29 -12.36 -2.81
N ARG A 193 -20.76 -12.28 -1.58
CA ARG A 193 -21.00 -11.11 -0.71
C ARG A 193 -20.40 -9.83 -1.30
N VAL A 194 -19.19 -9.91 -1.86
CA VAL A 194 -18.53 -8.75 -2.49
C VAL A 194 -19.30 -8.31 -3.73
N GLU A 195 -19.73 -9.24 -4.57
CA GLU A 195 -20.56 -8.95 -5.74
C GLU A 195 -21.89 -8.27 -5.34
N GLU A 196 -22.57 -8.78 -4.31
CA GLU A 196 -23.80 -8.17 -3.76
C GLU A 196 -23.55 -6.75 -3.23
N GLU A 197 -22.43 -6.49 -2.55
CA GLU A 197 -22.04 -5.16 -2.09
C GLU A 197 -21.77 -4.21 -3.27
N LEU A 198 -21.07 -4.67 -4.30
CA LEU A 198 -20.81 -3.89 -5.51
C LEU A 198 -22.11 -3.55 -6.25
N HIS A 199 -23.05 -4.49 -6.36
CA HIS A 199 -24.37 -4.21 -6.93
C HIS A 199 -25.12 -3.15 -6.13
N LYS A 200 -25.11 -3.23 -4.79
CA LYS A 200 -25.73 -2.21 -3.91
C LYS A 200 -25.10 -0.83 -4.12
N LEU A 201 -23.76 -0.75 -4.20
CA LEU A 201 -23.03 0.49 -4.46
C LEU A 201 -23.36 1.07 -5.84
N SER A 202 -23.42 0.22 -6.87
CA SER A 202 -23.80 0.61 -8.22
C SER A 202 -25.22 1.20 -8.28
N HIS A 203 -26.18 0.56 -7.61
CA HIS A 203 -27.54 1.10 -7.50
C HIS A 203 -27.58 2.44 -6.78
N ALA A 204 -26.87 2.59 -5.66
CA ALA A 204 -26.82 3.84 -4.91
C ALA A 204 -26.22 4.99 -5.74
N LEU A 205 -25.16 4.72 -6.50
CA LEU A 205 -24.57 5.70 -7.43
C LEU A 205 -25.54 6.09 -8.54
N ASN A 206 -26.20 5.13 -9.18
CA ASN A 206 -27.19 5.39 -10.23
C ASN A 206 -28.36 6.24 -9.74
N CYS A 207 -28.86 5.98 -8.53
CA CYS A 207 -29.89 6.82 -7.91
C CYS A 207 -29.40 8.25 -7.69
N SER A 208 -28.16 8.44 -7.23
CA SER A 208 -27.57 9.78 -7.06
C SER A 208 -27.53 10.57 -8.38
N PHE A 209 -27.24 9.92 -9.50
CA PHE A 209 -27.28 10.56 -10.83
C PHE A 209 -28.71 10.93 -11.25
N GLN A 210 -29.70 10.07 -10.98
CA GLN A 210 -31.10 10.33 -11.30
C GLN A 210 -31.73 11.45 -10.44
N THR A 211 -31.25 11.68 -9.23
CA THR A 211 -31.73 12.80 -8.40
C THR A 211 -31.13 14.14 -8.83
N GLN A 212 -29.92 14.13 -9.41
CA GLN A 212 -29.25 15.33 -9.96
C GLN A 212 -29.81 15.73 -11.35
N LEU A 213 -30.22 14.74 -12.14
CA LEU A 213 -30.90 14.91 -13.42
C LEU A 213 -32.38 14.60 -13.22
N GLY A 214 -33.20 15.59 -12.84
CA GLY A 214 -34.67 15.42 -12.68
C GLY A 214 -35.30 14.60 -13.84
N PRO A 215 -36.46 13.97 -13.63
CA PRO A 215 -36.86 12.70 -14.25
C PRO A 215 -36.57 12.64 -15.76
N VAL A 216 -35.42 12.09 -16.14
CA VAL A 216 -35.09 11.78 -17.54
C VAL A 216 -35.55 10.36 -17.83
N GLY A 217 -36.31 10.22 -18.91
CA GLY A 217 -36.98 8.98 -19.33
C GLY A 217 -36.09 7.74 -19.29
N GLN A 218 -36.70 6.62 -18.93
CA GLN A 218 -36.11 5.29 -18.80
C GLN A 218 -35.36 4.88 -20.08
N GLY A 219 -34.05 5.11 -20.09
CA GLY A 219 -33.10 4.35 -20.89
C GLY A 219 -32.56 3.18 -20.06
N PRO A 220 -32.20 2.04 -20.68
CA PRO A 220 -31.66 0.90 -19.94
C PRO A 220 -30.38 1.30 -19.18
N PRO A 221 -30.17 0.77 -17.96
CA PRO A 221 -28.98 1.09 -17.17
C PRO A 221 -27.72 0.72 -17.97
N LYS A 222 -26.82 1.68 -18.14
CA LYS A 222 -25.47 1.40 -18.64
C LYS A 222 -24.78 0.54 -17.58
N LYS A 223 -24.55 -0.73 -17.92
CA LYS A 223 -23.75 -1.61 -17.10
C LYS A 223 -22.32 -1.07 -17.04
N MET A 224 -21.82 -0.85 -15.83
CA MET A 224 -20.44 -0.41 -15.59
C MET A 224 -19.45 -1.58 -15.57
N PHE A 225 -19.97 -2.81 -15.59
CA PHE A 225 -19.20 -4.05 -15.60
C PHE A 225 -19.92 -5.05 -16.51
N ASP A 226 -19.43 -5.16 -17.75
CA ASP A 226 -19.60 -6.32 -18.64
C ASP A 226 -18.18 -6.73 -19.08
#